data_AF-A0AAE3IL49-F1
#
_entry.id   AF-A0AAE3IL49-F1
#
_cell.length_a   1.000
_cell.length_b   1.000
_cell.length_c   1.000
_cell.angle_alpha   90.00
_cell.angle_beta   90.00
_cell.angle_gamma   90.00
#
_symmetry.space_group_name_H-M   'P 1'
#
loop_
_entity.id
_entity.type
_entity.pdbx_description
1 polymer ?
#
loop_
_entity_poly.entity_id
_entity_poly.type
_entity_poly.pdbx_seq_one_letter_code
_entity_poly.pdbx_strand_id
1 'polypeptide(L)'
;MNYIKLILLLMTIFISSCEKKDHTFGPLTAPDLPQLDIQVAGKSTVNPNGDGSGKVSVHVMSANAINYRIDFGDGSEPLTNTVNSQTHLYTHVGTQDFIITVTASGRGGISSTSSQKITIRRDFVANPELVEMLTNNSSKIWVVDSLAPAHFGVGPSTSLSPDWWSAPPLDKSGLGVYDDEYVFKKEGNSFTHITNNSLYGKQEYLKDFDAGLTGTGDYTLTGTKAAAYTETFSYDGSADTEYIIFSAKGHLGIYLGTHRYQILSRSGTQMSLRTIGKDGNAWYVKIKAK
;
A
#
# COMPACT_ATOMS: atom_id res chain seq x y z
N MET A 1 81.18 -45.12 -24.53
CA MET A 1 81.07 -44.37 -23.27
C MET A 1 80.16 -43.13 -23.39
N ASN A 2 79.05 -43.16 -24.15
CA ASN A 2 78.20 -41.96 -24.39
C ASN A 2 76.68 -42.16 -24.16
N TYR A 3 76.17 -43.38 -23.93
CA TYR A 3 74.72 -43.62 -23.74
C TYR A 3 74.28 -43.60 -22.26
N ILE A 4 75.16 -44.00 -21.33
CA ILE A 4 74.87 -43.97 -19.88
C ILE A 4 74.79 -42.53 -19.36
N LYS A 5 75.58 -41.60 -19.90
CA LYS A 5 75.49 -40.17 -19.58
C LYS A 5 74.22 -39.51 -20.15
N LEU A 6 73.71 -40.02 -21.29
CA LEU A 6 72.50 -39.49 -21.92
C LEU A 6 71.22 -39.96 -21.21
N ILE A 7 71.19 -41.19 -20.68
CA ILE A 7 70.08 -41.72 -19.88
C ILE A 7 70.04 -41.05 -18.49
N LEU A 8 71.19 -40.77 -17.87
CA LEU A 8 71.24 -40.02 -16.61
C LEU A 8 70.83 -38.54 -16.78
N LEU A 9 71.07 -37.96 -17.96
CA LEU A 9 70.69 -36.58 -18.30
C LEU A 9 69.21 -36.44 -18.71
N LEU A 10 68.58 -37.51 -19.22
CA LEU A 10 67.15 -37.52 -19.54
C LEU A 10 66.27 -37.74 -18.29
N MET A 11 66.81 -38.37 -17.25
CA MET A 11 66.08 -38.66 -16.00
C MET A 11 65.99 -37.45 -15.05
N THR A 12 66.85 -36.44 -15.23
CA THR A 12 66.83 -35.21 -14.42
C THR A 12 65.85 -34.14 -14.93
N ILE A 13 65.26 -34.31 -16.13
CA ILE A 13 64.32 -33.33 -16.73
C ILE A 13 62.85 -33.58 -16.30
N PHE A 14 62.54 -34.71 -15.65
CA PHE A 14 61.17 -35.06 -15.23
C PHE A 14 60.76 -34.60 -13.82
N ILE A 15 61.63 -33.91 -13.07
CA ILE A 15 61.34 -33.46 -11.69
C ILE A 15 61.00 -31.97 -11.57
N SER A 16 60.91 -31.23 -12.69
CA SER A 16 60.16 -29.96 -12.71
C SER A 16 58.65 -30.25 -12.78
N SER A 17 58.17 -31.08 -11.84
CA SER A 17 56.76 -31.10 -11.47
C SER A 17 56.44 -29.73 -10.94
N CYS A 18 55.54 -29.01 -11.63
CA CYS A 18 54.90 -27.78 -11.21
C CYS A 18 54.94 -27.61 -9.67
N GLU A 19 55.66 -26.62 -9.16
CA GLU A 19 55.30 -26.05 -7.86
C GLU A 19 53.86 -25.55 -8.03
N LYS A 20 52.89 -26.35 -7.58
CA LYS A 20 51.57 -25.81 -7.30
C LYS A 20 51.82 -24.77 -6.22
N LYS A 21 51.71 -23.48 -6.57
CA LYS A 21 51.63 -22.44 -5.56
C LYS A 21 50.42 -22.76 -4.70
N ASP A 22 50.67 -23.30 -3.51
CA ASP A 22 49.64 -23.53 -2.53
C ASP A 22 49.12 -22.16 -2.08
N HIS A 23 47.97 -21.78 -2.64
CA HIS A 23 47.25 -20.59 -2.23
C HIS A 23 46.58 -20.87 -0.89
N THR A 24 47.29 -20.63 0.20
CA THR A 24 46.72 -20.70 1.54
C THR A 24 45.97 -19.41 1.87
N PHE A 25 44.75 -19.49 2.38
CA PHE A 25 43.91 -18.33 2.73
C PHE A 25 44.39 -17.55 3.98
N GLY A 26 45.52 -17.92 4.57
CA GLY A 26 45.92 -17.48 5.91
C GLY A 26 44.99 -18.07 6.98
N PRO A 27 45.06 -17.58 8.24
CA PRO A 27 44.17 -18.04 9.29
C PRO A 27 42.71 -17.72 8.95
N LEU A 28 41.87 -18.75 9.03
CA LEU A 28 40.43 -18.67 8.80
C LEU A 28 39.73 -18.34 10.12
N THR A 29 39.63 -17.04 10.43
CA THR A 29 38.83 -16.56 11.57
C THR A 29 37.42 -16.25 11.11
N ALA A 30 36.42 -16.87 11.73
CA ALA A 30 35.02 -16.57 11.48
C ALA A 30 34.71 -15.11 11.85
N PRO A 31 33.79 -14.43 11.12
CA PRO A 31 33.23 -13.19 11.60
C PRO A 31 32.56 -13.36 12.96
N ASP A 32 32.63 -12.33 13.80
CA ASP A 32 31.88 -12.30 15.06
C ASP A 32 30.37 -12.40 14.79
N LEU A 33 29.58 -12.75 15.80
CA LEU A 33 28.12 -12.70 15.67
C LEU A 33 27.69 -11.25 15.38
N PRO A 34 26.94 -10.97 14.28
CA PRO A 34 26.60 -9.60 13.92
C PRO A 34 25.72 -8.94 14.98
N GLN A 35 26.17 -7.80 15.52
CA GLN A 35 25.34 -6.92 16.35
C GLN A 35 24.63 -5.92 15.44
N LEU A 36 23.31 -5.81 15.61
CA LEU A 36 22.46 -4.99 14.78
C LEU A 36 21.99 -3.76 15.55
N ASP A 37 22.35 -2.56 15.07
CA ASP A 37 21.69 -1.32 15.47
C ASP A 37 20.64 -0.97 14.40
N ILE A 38 19.37 -1.16 14.74
CA ILE A 38 18.25 -0.93 13.84
C ILE A 38 17.45 0.28 14.31
N GLN A 39 17.43 1.31 13.48
CA GLN A 39 16.71 2.56 13.74
C GLN A 39 15.49 2.66 12.82
N VAL A 40 14.30 2.63 13.42
CA VAL A 40 13.05 2.93 12.70
C VAL A 40 12.87 4.45 12.67
N ALA A 41 12.66 5.02 11.48
CA ALA A 41 12.53 6.47 11.31
C ALA A 41 11.42 7.04 12.19
N GLY A 42 11.74 8.12 12.91
CA GLY A 42 10.81 8.83 13.79
C GLY A 42 10.32 8.05 15.02
N LYS A 43 10.94 6.91 15.34
CA LYS A 43 10.60 6.13 16.53
C LYS A 43 10.89 6.92 17.81
N SER A 44 9.90 7.01 18.69
CA SER A 44 9.97 7.71 19.98
C SER A 44 9.01 7.07 20.98
N THR A 45 8.93 7.61 22.20
CA THR A 45 7.94 7.18 23.20
C THR A 45 6.49 7.45 22.76
N VAL A 46 6.27 8.50 21.96
CA VAL A 46 4.95 8.86 21.41
C VAL A 46 4.64 8.07 20.13
N ASN A 47 5.67 7.79 19.32
CA ASN A 47 5.58 7.02 18.09
C ASN A 47 6.41 5.73 18.20
N PRO A 48 5.97 4.72 18.98
CA PRO A 48 6.78 3.53 19.26
C PRO A 48 7.13 2.70 18.02
N ASN A 49 6.34 2.84 16.94
CA ASN A 49 6.47 2.10 15.69
C ASN A 49 6.98 2.96 14.52
N GLY A 50 7.48 4.18 14.80
CA GLY A 50 7.98 5.11 13.78
C GLY A 50 7.01 6.21 13.37
N ASP A 51 7.47 7.12 12.52
CA ASP A 51 6.72 8.28 12.01
C ASP A 51 5.68 7.95 10.93
N GLY A 52 5.60 6.70 10.47
CA GLY A 52 4.71 6.30 9.36
C GLY A 52 5.40 6.30 7.99
N SER A 53 6.69 6.65 7.88
CA SER A 53 7.40 6.57 6.60
C SER A 53 7.71 5.13 6.16
N GLY A 54 7.74 4.16 7.09
CA GLY A 54 8.21 2.80 6.82
C GLY A 54 9.71 2.68 6.56
N LYS A 55 10.49 3.74 6.84
CA LYS A 55 11.95 3.75 6.61
C LYS A 55 12.70 3.20 7.82
N VAL A 56 13.71 2.36 7.57
CA VAL A 56 14.66 1.89 8.58
C VAL A 56 16.09 2.10 8.15
N SER A 57 16.98 2.25 9.13
CA SER A 57 18.43 2.19 8.97
C SER A 57 18.96 1.01 9.78
N VAL A 58 19.82 0.19 9.17
CA VAL A 58 20.48 -0.94 9.80
C VAL A 58 21.98 -0.70 9.76
N HIS A 59 22.60 -0.63 10.93
CA HIS A 59 24.04 -0.61 11.10
C HIS A 59 24.51 -1.94 11.69
N VAL A 60 25.50 -2.56 11.05
CA VAL A 60 26.01 -3.88 11.40
C VAL A 60 27.42 -3.75 11.97
N MET A 61 27.62 -4.35 13.14
CA MET A 61 28.93 -4.46 13.78
C MET A 61 29.32 -5.94 13.86
N SER A 62 30.38 -6.32 13.15
CA SER A 62 30.89 -7.70 13.11
C SER A 62 32.38 -7.66 12.80
N ALA A 63 33.25 -7.98 13.76
CA ALA A 63 34.69 -8.07 13.49
C ALA A 63 34.96 -9.18 12.48
N ASN A 64 36.03 -9.04 11.68
CA ASN A 64 36.45 -9.99 10.63
C ASN A 64 35.44 -10.20 9.47
N ALA A 65 34.33 -9.46 9.45
CA ALA A 65 33.42 -9.42 8.31
C ALA A 65 33.99 -8.56 7.17
N ILE A 66 33.83 -9.03 5.94
CA ILE A 66 34.19 -8.31 4.71
C ILE A 66 32.96 -8.01 3.83
N ASN A 67 31.85 -8.72 4.08
CA ASN A 67 30.62 -8.59 3.32
C ASN A 67 29.41 -8.86 4.22
N TYR A 68 28.30 -8.19 3.92
CA TYR A 68 27.05 -8.30 4.64
C TYR A 68 25.92 -8.60 3.65
N ARG A 69 25.17 -9.65 3.93
CA ARG A 69 23.88 -9.95 3.29
C ARG A 69 22.76 -9.65 4.27
N ILE A 70 21.88 -8.73 3.94
CA ILE A 70 20.77 -8.27 4.77
C ILE A 70 19.45 -8.64 4.09
N ASP A 71 18.67 -9.48 4.76
CA ASP A 71 17.30 -9.80 4.41
C ASP A 71 16.38 -9.01 5.34
N PHE A 72 15.48 -8.19 4.79
CA PHE A 72 14.57 -7.34 5.56
C PHE A 72 13.30 -8.08 6.00
N GLY A 73 13.05 -9.30 5.52
CA GLY A 73 11.93 -10.13 5.95
C GLY A 73 10.56 -9.70 5.40
N ASP A 74 10.52 -8.77 4.45
CA ASP A 74 9.31 -8.34 3.74
C ASP A 74 9.10 -9.03 2.39
N GLY A 75 9.99 -9.97 2.05
CA GLY A 75 9.99 -10.70 0.78
C GLY A 75 10.71 -9.98 -0.36
N SER A 76 11.29 -8.79 -0.12
CA SER A 76 12.19 -8.15 -1.07
C SER A 76 13.53 -8.89 -1.19
N GLU A 77 14.22 -8.71 -2.32
CA GLU A 77 15.52 -9.35 -2.57
C GLU A 77 16.56 -8.91 -1.52
N PRO A 78 17.25 -9.85 -0.85
CA PRO A 78 18.24 -9.51 0.17
C PRO A 78 19.42 -8.71 -0.41
N LEU A 79 19.77 -7.63 0.28
CA LEU A 79 20.84 -6.73 -0.12
C LEU A 79 22.20 -7.32 0.26
N THR A 80 23.14 -7.39 -0.68
CA THR A 80 24.51 -7.87 -0.42
C THR A 80 25.54 -6.81 -0.78
N ASN A 81 26.35 -6.37 0.18
CA ASN A 81 27.42 -5.39 -0.07
C ASN A 81 28.52 -5.39 1.01
N THR A 82 29.53 -4.55 0.84
CA THR A 82 30.64 -4.38 1.79
C THR A 82 30.44 -3.22 2.78
N VAL A 83 29.33 -2.49 2.68
CA VAL A 83 29.03 -1.30 3.48
C VAL A 83 28.13 -1.71 4.65
N ASN A 84 28.62 -1.51 5.86
CA ASN A 84 27.95 -1.98 7.07
C ASN A 84 26.79 -1.10 7.57
N SER A 85 26.33 -0.13 6.77
CA SER A 85 25.18 0.72 7.08
C SER A 85 24.26 0.84 5.88
N GLN A 86 23.00 0.44 6.03
CA GLN A 86 22.03 0.34 4.93
C GLN A 86 20.69 0.91 5.35
N THR A 87 19.97 1.50 4.39
CA THR A 87 18.59 1.95 4.58
C THR A 87 17.64 1.11 3.75
N HIS A 88 16.45 0.84 4.30
CA HIS A 88 15.37 0.14 3.60
C HIS A 88 14.04 0.85 3.77
N LEU A 89 13.18 0.74 2.77
CA LEU A 89 11.83 1.29 2.77
C LEU A 89 10.83 0.13 2.63
N TYR A 90 10.12 -0.18 3.72
CA TYR A 90 9.03 -1.15 3.67
C TYR A 90 7.84 -0.56 2.93
N THR A 91 7.12 -1.36 2.15
CA THR A 91 5.98 -0.92 1.32
C THR A 91 4.62 -1.31 1.84
N HIS A 92 4.53 -2.00 3.00
CA HIS A 92 3.26 -2.35 3.63
C HIS A 92 2.48 -1.12 4.09
N VAL A 93 1.21 -1.28 4.41
CA VAL A 93 0.39 -0.24 5.02
C VAL A 93 -0.03 -0.69 6.41
N GLY A 94 -0.02 0.23 7.36
CA GLY A 94 -0.32 -0.03 8.76
C GLY A 94 0.90 -0.47 9.57
N THR A 95 0.65 -1.15 10.69
CA THR A 95 1.70 -1.64 11.58
C THR A 95 1.91 -3.12 11.36
N GLN A 96 3.16 -3.52 11.11
CA GLN A 96 3.52 -4.92 10.87
C GLN A 96 4.88 -5.25 11.48
N ASP A 97 5.04 -6.52 11.85
CA ASP A 97 6.28 -7.08 12.36
C ASP A 97 7.12 -7.69 11.23
N PHE A 98 8.43 -7.45 11.26
CA PHE A 98 9.41 -8.01 10.34
C PHE A 98 10.61 -8.59 11.10
N ILE A 99 11.28 -9.56 10.50
CA ILE A 99 12.51 -10.16 11.03
C ILE A 99 13.65 -9.81 10.08
N ILE A 100 14.49 -8.87 10.49
CA ILE A 100 15.71 -8.55 9.74
C ILE A 100 16.75 -9.61 10.06
N THR A 101 17.31 -10.25 9.03
CA THR A 101 18.37 -11.26 9.15
C THR A 101 19.62 -10.79 8.43
N VAL A 102 20.74 -10.75 9.15
CA VAL A 102 22.04 -10.34 8.62
C VAL A 102 23.00 -11.50 8.67
N THR A 103 23.60 -11.83 7.52
CA THR A 103 24.72 -12.76 7.41
C THR A 103 25.98 -11.98 7.10
N ALA A 104 26.94 -11.99 8.02
CA ALA A 104 28.26 -11.41 7.83
C ALA A 104 29.22 -12.50 7.36
N SER A 105 29.90 -12.25 6.25
CA SER A 105 30.84 -13.18 5.63
C SER A 105 32.26 -12.65 5.73
N GLY A 106 33.19 -13.54 6.08
CA GLY A 106 34.62 -13.30 6.24
C GLY A 106 35.45 -14.01 5.17
N ARG A 107 36.74 -14.21 5.45
CA ARG A 107 37.65 -14.92 4.53
C ARG A 107 37.24 -16.38 4.36
N GLY A 108 37.48 -16.91 3.15
CA GLY A 108 37.15 -18.30 2.83
C GLY A 108 35.66 -18.62 2.82
N GLY A 109 34.79 -17.60 2.83
CA GLY A 109 33.34 -17.78 2.83
C GLY A 109 32.74 -18.16 4.19
N ILE A 110 33.54 -18.13 5.27
CA ILE A 110 33.02 -18.40 6.62
C ILE A 110 32.10 -17.27 7.04
N SER A 111 30.92 -17.60 7.54
CA SER A 111 29.90 -16.62 7.89
C SER A 111 29.32 -16.83 9.28
N SER A 112 28.78 -15.75 9.83
CA SER A 112 27.95 -15.72 11.03
C SER A 112 26.63 -15.01 10.71
N THR A 113 25.55 -15.40 11.39
CA THR A 113 24.20 -14.88 11.13
C THR A 113 23.53 -14.45 12.42
N SER A 114 22.86 -13.30 12.38
CA SER A 114 22.04 -12.76 13.47
C SER A 114 20.71 -12.24 12.92
N SER A 115 19.67 -12.27 13.74
CA SER A 115 18.33 -11.80 13.35
C SER A 115 17.71 -10.99 14.48
N GLN A 116 16.95 -9.95 14.11
CA GLN A 116 16.24 -9.11 15.06
C GLN A 116 14.83 -8.79 14.54
N LYS A 117 13.84 -8.99 15.41
CA LYS A 117 12.46 -8.61 15.15
C LYS A 117 12.27 -7.11 15.35
N ILE A 118 11.57 -6.46 14.44
CA ILE A 118 11.15 -5.07 14.55
C ILE A 118 9.67 -4.91 14.20
N THR A 119 9.05 -3.87 14.74
CA THR A 119 7.67 -3.47 14.43
C THR A 119 7.70 -2.11 13.75
N ILE A 120 7.04 -1.98 12.61
CA ILE A 120 7.09 -0.80 11.76
C ILE A 120 5.67 -0.35 11.41
N ARG A 121 5.38 0.93 11.65
CA ARG A 121 4.23 1.63 11.09
C ARG A 121 4.63 2.29 9.78
N ARG A 122 3.87 2.01 8.73
CA ARG A 122 3.86 2.78 7.49
C ARG A 122 2.46 3.29 7.21
N ASP A 123 2.33 4.59 7.02
CA ASP A 123 1.07 5.24 6.70
C ASP A 123 0.85 5.14 5.18
N PHE A 124 -0.41 5.02 4.76
CA PHE A 124 -0.74 5.03 3.34
C PHE A 124 -0.47 6.42 2.76
N VAL A 125 0.33 6.48 1.71
CA VAL A 125 0.56 7.71 0.94
C VAL A 125 -0.23 7.59 -0.35
N ALA A 126 -1.26 8.42 -0.48
CA ALA A 126 -2.08 8.46 -1.69
C ALA A 126 -1.22 8.86 -2.91
N ASN A 127 -1.53 8.24 -4.06
CA ASN A 127 -0.94 8.65 -5.33
C ASN A 127 -1.15 10.17 -5.54
N PRO A 128 -0.10 10.98 -5.76
CA PRO A 128 -0.27 12.42 -6.00
C PRO A 128 -1.23 12.73 -7.16
N GLU A 129 -1.26 11.89 -8.19
CA GLU A 129 -2.21 12.02 -9.30
C GLU A 129 -3.65 11.74 -8.87
N LEU A 130 -3.87 10.84 -7.90
CA LEU A 130 -5.20 10.64 -7.30
C LEU A 130 -5.64 11.88 -6.54
N VAL A 131 -4.75 12.46 -5.73
CA VAL A 131 -5.04 13.68 -4.97
C VAL A 131 -5.35 14.84 -5.91
N GLU A 132 -4.51 15.07 -6.92
CA GLU A 132 -4.72 16.11 -7.93
C GLU A 132 -6.03 15.89 -8.69
N MET A 133 -6.28 14.67 -9.17
CA MET A 133 -7.51 14.33 -9.87
C MET A 133 -8.73 14.62 -9.00
N LEU A 134 -8.74 14.15 -7.74
CA LEU A 134 -9.89 14.20 -6.85
C LEU A 134 -10.18 15.63 -6.39
N THR A 135 -9.16 16.44 -6.12
CA THR A 135 -9.31 17.75 -5.46
C THR A 135 -8.89 18.94 -6.34
N ASN A 136 -8.43 18.72 -7.58
CA ASN A 136 -7.80 19.75 -8.43
C ASN A 136 -6.68 20.52 -7.69
N ASN A 137 -5.91 19.83 -6.84
CA ASN A 137 -4.91 20.42 -5.94
C ASN A 137 -5.41 21.51 -4.97
N SER A 138 -6.71 21.78 -4.91
CA SER A 138 -7.35 22.76 -4.03
C SER A 138 -8.74 22.30 -3.63
N SER A 139 -9.72 22.49 -4.51
CA SER A 139 -11.10 22.01 -4.36
C SER A 139 -11.63 21.56 -5.72
N LYS A 140 -12.41 20.48 -5.74
CA LYS A 140 -13.11 20.03 -6.94
C LYS A 140 -14.49 19.49 -6.60
N ILE A 141 -15.44 19.77 -7.49
CA ILE A 141 -16.83 19.36 -7.34
C ILE A 141 -17.11 18.22 -8.31
N TRP A 142 -17.76 17.18 -7.79
CA TRP A 142 -18.23 16.04 -8.57
C TRP A 142 -19.73 15.89 -8.43
N VAL A 143 -20.36 15.31 -9.44
CA VAL A 143 -21.78 14.97 -9.48
C VAL A 143 -21.94 13.56 -10.02
N VAL A 144 -23.07 12.90 -9.75
CA VAL A 144 -23.39 11.62 -10.40
C VAL A 144 -23.43 11.80 -11.92
N ASP A 145 -22.77 10.91 -12.66
CA ASP A 145 -22.81 10.94 -14.12
C ASP A 145 -24.12 10.32 -14.63
N SER A 146 -25.23 11.01 -14.40
CA SER A 146 -26.61 10.53 -14.59
C SER A 146 -26.94 10.11 -16.03
N LEU A 147 -26.19 10.59 -17.00
CA LEU A 147 -26.34 10.25 -18.42
C LEU A 147 -25.51 9.02 -18.82
N ALA A 148 -24.56 8.58 -18.00
CA ALA A 148 -23.77 7.40 -18.28
C ALA A 148 -24.62 6.14 -18.05
N PRO A 149 -24.56 5.14 -18.96
CA PRO A 149 -25.13 3.84 -18.69
C PRO A 149 -24.40 3.17 -17.51
N ALA A 150 -25.14 2.43 -16.69
CA ALA A 150 -24.63 1.79 -15.49
C ALA A 150 -23.93 2.77 -14.54
N HIS A 151 -24.41 4.02 -14.44
CA HIS A 151 -23.91 4.98 -13.46
C HIS A 151 -24.28 4.59 -12.03
N PHE A 152 -25.33 3.77 -11.86
CA PHE A 152 -25.55 2.97 -10.67
C PHE A 152 -25.63 1.50 -11.04
N GLY A 153 -25.30 0.63 -10.08
CA GLY A 153 -25.46 -0.80 -10.27
C GLY A 153 -25.33 -1.62 -8.99
N VAL A 154 -25.70 -2.90 -9.06
CA VAL A 154 -25.53 -3.91 -8.00
C VAL A 154 -24.89 -5.16 -8.60
N GLY A 155 -24.03 -5.81 -7.82
CA GLY A 155 -23.45 -7.10 -8.16
C GLY A 155 -22.97 -7.87 -6.92
N PRO A 156 -22.39 -9.06 -7.13
CA PRO A 156 -21.78 -9.85 -6.08
C PRO A 156 -20.67 -9.09 -5.34
N SER A 157 -20.47 -9.39 -4.05
CA SER A 157 -19.45 -8.77 -3.18
C SER A 157 -18.00 -8.94 -3.63
N THR A 158 -17.74 -9.76 -4.65
CA THR A 158 -16.42 -9.98 -5.25
C THR A 158 -16.30 -9.38 -6.66
N SER A 159 -17.41 -8.97 -7.28
CA SER A 159 -17.39 -8.49 -8.66
C SER A 159 -16.88 -7.05 -8.75
N LEU A 160 -16.23 -6.72 -9.86
CA LEU A 160 -15.83 -5.36 -10.20
C LEU A 160 -16.77 -4.71 -11.23
N SER A 161 -17.88 -5.38 -11.57
CA SER A 161 -18.93 -4.88 -12.46
C SER A 161 -20.34 -5.12 -11.90
N PRO A 162 -21.32 -4.28 -12.29
CA PRO A 162 -22.70 -4.39 -11.83
C PRO A 162 -23.46 -5.53 -12.52
N ASP A 163 -23.22 -6.77 -12.07
CA ASP A 163 -23.69 -7.98 -12.77
C ASP A 163 -25.18 -8.31 -12.54
N TRP A 164 -25.82 -7.77 -11.50
CA TRP A 164 -27.21 -8.06 -11.16
C TRP A 164 -28.18 -6.96 -11.59
N TRP A 165 -27.75 -5.70 -11.51
CA TRP A 165 -28.53 -4.56 -11.97
C TRP A 165 -27.61 -3.44 -12.42
N SER A 166 -27.96 -2.79 -13.53
CA SER A 166 -27.29 -1.60 -14.03
C SER A 166 -28.32 -0.56 -14.45
N ALA A 167 -28.25 0.64 -13.88
CA ALA A 167 -29.18 1.71 -14.19
C ALA A 167 -29.03 2.20 -15.64
N PRO A 168 -30.11 2.29 -16.44
CA PRO A 168 -30.08 3.09 -17.66
C PRO A 168 -29.88 4.58 -17.32
N PRO A 169 -29.47 5.41 -18.29
CA PRO A 169 -29.39 6.85 -18.10
C PRO A 169 -30.69 7.42 -17.49
N LEU A 170 -30.55 8.29 -16.49
CA LEU A 170 -31.64 8.98 -15.78
C LEU A 170 -32.63 8.11 -14.99
N ASP A 171 -32.33 6.83 -14.72
CA ASP A 171 -33.21 5.89 -14.00
C ASP A 171 -33.67 6.36 -12.60
N LYS A 172 -32.92 7.28 -11.97
CA LYS A 172 -33.22 7.85 -10.64
C LYS A 172 -33.64 9.31 -10.69
N SER A 173 -34.16 9.77 -11.83
CA SER A 173 -34.63 11.14 -11.99
C SER A 173 -35.74 11.48 -11.00
N GLY A 174 -35.68 12.66 -10.39
CA GLY A 174 -36.65 13.12 -9.39
C GLY A 174 -36.47 12.56 -7.98
N LEU A 175 -35.47 11.71 -7.74
CA LEU A 175 -35.20 11.14 -6.41
C LEU A 175 -34.20 11.95 -5.57
N GLY A 176 -33.70 13.07 -6.10
CA GLY A 176 -32.79 13.98 -5.38
C GLY A 176 -31.32 13.55 -5.35
N VAL A 177 -30.92 12.55 -6.14
CA VAL A 177 -29.53 12.04 -6.18
C VAL A 177 -28.70 12.64 -7.31
N TYR A 178 -29.34 13.26 -8.31
CA TYR A 178 -28.66 13.78 -9.50
C TYR A 178 -28.35 15.27 -9.42
N ASP A 179 -28.93 15.99 -8.47
CA ASP A 179 -28.64 17.38 -8.15
C ASP A 179 -27.62 17.53 -7.02
N ASP A 180 -27.26 16.43 -6.35
CA ASP A 180 -26.23 16.38 -5.32
C ASP A 180 -24.84 16.75 -5.85
N GLU A 181 -24.05 17.44 -5.02
CA GLU A 181 -22.66 17.80 -5.30
C GLU A 181 -21.71 17.27 -4.22
N TYR A 182 -20.61 16.68 -4.67
CA TYR A 182 -19.55 16.13 -3.84
C TYR A 182 -18.31 17.02 -3.93
N VAL A 183 -18.06 17.82 -2.92
CA VAL A 183 -16.94 18.76 -2.88
C VAL A 183 -15.78 18.13 -2.12
N PHE A 184 -14.70 17.81 -2.84
CA PHE A 184 -13.46 17.33 -2.24
C PHE A 184 -12.43 18.46 -2.17
N LYS A 185 -11.94 18.74 -0.97
CA LYS A 185 -10.87 19.71 -0.71
C LYS A 185 -9.60 19.03 -0.26
N LYS A 186 -8.47 19.48 -0.81
CA LYS A 186 -7.13 19.02 -0.40
C LYS A 186 -6.82 19.46 1.03
N GLU A 187 -7.18 20.70 1.37
CA GLU A 187 -6.97 21.23 2.71
C GLU A 187 -7.80 20.44 3.73
N GLY A 188 -7.11 19.85 4.70
CA GLY A 188 -7.71 19.04 5.76
C GLY A 188 -8.39 17.76 5.30
N ASN A 189 -8.22 17.34 4.03
CA ASN A 189 -9.04 16.32 3.38
C ASN A 189 -10.53 16.49 3.71
N SER A 190 -11.06 17.69 3.47
CA SER A 190 -12.46 18.00 3.74
C SER A 190 -13.36 17.53 2.61
N PHE A 191 -14.45 16.87 2.97
CA PHE A 191 -15.52 16.45 2.09
C PHE A 191 -16.82 17.17 2.47
N THR A 192 -17.45 17.85 1.52
CA THR A 192 -18.80 18.41 1.69
C THR A 192 -19.75 17.75 0.72
N HIS A 193 -20.86 17.21 1.22
CA HIS A 193 -21.97 16.73 0.41
C HIS A 193 -23.07 17.78 0.42
N ILE A 194 -23.28 18.44 -0.72
CA ILE A 194 -24.40 19.36 -0.94
C ILE A 194 -25.57 18.54 -1.47
N THR A 195 -26.56 18.32 -0.63
CA THR A 195 -27.65 17.35 -0.82
C THR A 195 -28.94 17.98 -1.35
N ASN A 196 -28.99 19.31 -1.44
CA ASN A 196 -30.22 20.07 -1.73
C ASN A 196 -31.42 19.72 -0.82
N ASN A 197 -31.17 19.26 0.40
CA ASN A 197 -32.18 18.76 1.34
C ASN A 197 -32.91 17.49 0.85
N SER A 198 -32.26 16.67 0.02
CA SER A 198 -32.70 15.33 -0.36
C SER A 198 -31.54 14.33 -0.32
N LEU A 199 -31.80 13.11 0.15
CA LEU A 199 -30.82 12.02 0.16
C LEU A 199 -31.50 10.73 -0.26
N TYR A 200 -31.09 10.15 -1.38
CA TYR A 200 -31.60 8.87 -1.86
C TYR A 200 -30.77 7.70 -1.33
N GLY A 201 -31.42 6.66 -0.83
CA GLY A 201 -30.72 5.50 -0.27
C GLY A 201 -31.65 4.41 0.21
N LYS A 202 -31.08 3.48 0.97
CA LYS A 202 -31.86 2.46 1.70
C LYS A 202 -32.41 3.07 2.99
N GLN A 203 -33.71 3.00 3.19
CA GLN A 203 -34.42 3.60 4.32
C GLN A 203 -33.88 3.12 5.68
N GLU A 204 -33.54 1.83 5.76
CA GLU A 204 -32.98 1.19 6.95
C GLU A 204 -31.60 1.73 7.32
N TYR A 205 -30.86 2.29 6.35
CA TYR A 205 -29.53 2.85 6.58
C TYR A 205 -29.60 4.37 6.77
N LEU A 206 -30.52 5.07 6.10
CA LEU A 206 -30.75 6.51 6.27
C LEU A 206 -31.09 6.93 7.71
N LYS A 207 -31.31 5.97 8.62
CA LYS A 207 -31.31 6.18 10.08
C LYS A 207 -30.06 6.88 10.61
N ASP A 208 -28.94 6.76 9.91
CA ASP A 208 -27.71 7.49 10.22
C ASP A 208 -27.91 9.03 10.08
N PHE A 209 -28.91 9.48 9.30
CA PHE A 209 -29.34 10.88 9.18
C PHE A 209 -30.58 11.19 10.02
N ASP A 210 -31.54 10.26 10.07
CA ASP A 210 -32.76 10.39 10.86
C ASP A 210 -33.13 9.09 11.58
N ALA A 211 -32.73 9.00 12.85
CA ALA A 211 -32.98 7.83 13.70
C ALA A 211 -34.46 7.47 13.87
N GLY A 212 -35.39 8.38 13.54
CA GLY A 212 -36.84 8.14 13.57
C GLY A 212 -37.40 7.33 12.40
N LEU A 213 -36.61 7.10 11.33
CA LEU A 213 -37.08 6.35 10.17
C LEU A 213 -37.42 4.90 10.52
N THR A 214 -38.56 4.42 10.02
CA THR A 214 -38.99 3.02 10.13
C THR A 214 -39.32 2.49 8.73
N GLY A 215 -38.81 1.30 8.39
CA GLY A 215 -38.96 0.71 7.07
C GLY A 215 -37.64 0.23 6.46
N THR A 216 -37.75 -0.31 5.25
CA THR A 216 -36.66 -0.90 4.47
C THR A 216 -36.88 -0.61 2.98
N GLY A 217 -35.81 -0.62 2.19
CA GLY A 217 -35.88 -0.45 0.74
C GLY A 217 -35.56 0.97 0.29
N ASP A 218 -35.79 1.25 -0.99
CA ASP A 218 -35.40 2.53 -1.59
C ASP A 218 -36.25 3.68 -1.07
N TYR A 219 -35.60 4.76 -0.65
CA TYR A 219 -36.24 5.92 -0.02
C TYR A 219 -35.46 7.20 -0.28
N THR A 220 -36.17 8.31 -0.46
CA THR A 220 -35.58 9.65 -0.47
C THR A 220 -35.93 10.36 0.84
N LEU A 221 -34.93 10.55 1.70
CA LEU A 221 -35.06 11.42 2.87
C LEU A 221 -35.06 12.87 2.40
N THR A 222 -35.97 13.70 2.92
CA THR A 222 -36.09 15.10 2.53
C THR A 222 -36.13 16.06 3.73
N GLY A 223 -35.91 17.34 3.46
CA GLY A 223 -35.97 18.41 4.45
C GLY A 223 -34.71 18.52 5.29
N THR A 224 -34.83 19.11 6.48
CA THR A 224 -33.67 19.47 7.32
C THR A 224 -32.84 18.28 7.78
N LYS A 225 -33.43 17.07 7.80
CA LYS A 225 -32.72 15.82 8.11
C LYS A 225 -31.79 15.37 6.98
N ALA A 226 -32.06 15.80 5.76
CA ALA A 226 -31.22 15.58 4.60
C ALA A 226 -30.39 16.83 4.25
N ALA A 227 -30.15 17.75 5.19
CA ALA A 227 -29.35 18.94 4.93
C ALA A 227 -27.90 18.61 4.55
N ALA A 228 -27.25 19.53 3.83
CA ALA A 228 -25.85 19.43 3.46
C ALA A 228 -24.95 19.28 4.70
N TYR A 229 -23.85 18.54 4.56
CA TYR A 229 -22.93 18.28 5.67
C TYR A 229 -21.48 18.25 5.18
N THR A 230 -20.57 18.49 6.13
CA THR A 230 -19.13 18.45 5.91
C THR A 230 -18.49 17.51 6.92
N GLU A 231 -17.53 16.73 6.44
CA GLU A 231 -16.72 15.83 7.24
C GLU A 231 -15.33 15.67 6.63
N THR A 232 -14.53 14.73 7.13
CA THR A 232 -13.22 14.43 6.55
C THR A 232 -13.27 13.14 5.73
N PHE A 233 -12.34 13.03 4.80
CA PHE A 233 -12.06 11.80 4.09
C PHE A 233 -10.58 11.43 4.22
N SER A 234 -10.26 10.19 3.91
CA SER A 234 -8.89 9.70 3.82
C SER A 234 -8.75 8.78 2.61
N TYR A 235 -7.52 8.37 2.35
CA TYR A 235 -7.18 7.42 1.30
C TYR A 235 -6.65 6.14 1.92
N ASP A 236 -6.89 5.03 1.24
CA ASP A 236 -6.40 3.71 1.62
C ASP A 236 -6.14 2.90 0.35
N GLY A 237 -5.43 1.78 0.45
CA GLY A 237 -5.17 0.93 -0.69
C GLY A 237 -3.88 0.13 -0.66
N SER A 238 -3.45 -0.24 -1.86
CA SER A 238 -2.25 -1.01 -2.15
C SER A 238 -1.62 -0.48 -3.44
N ALA A 239 -0.62 -1.19 -3.98
CA ALA A 239 -0.05 -0.83 -5.29
C ALA A 239 -1.09 -0.85 -6.42
N ASP A 240 -2.09 -1.73 -6.34
CA ASP A 240 -3.04 -1.99 -7.43
C ASP A 240 -4.48 -1.56 -7.12
N THR A 241 -4.72 -1.00 -5.92
CA THR A 241 -6.06 -0.62 -5.48
C THR A 241 -6.04 0.70 -4.75
N GLU A 242 -6.96 1.60 -5.10
CA GLU A 242 -7.13 2.89 -4.45
C GLU A 242 -8.53 2.97 -3.82
N TYR A 243 -8.61 3.56 -2.62
CA TYR A 243 -9.86 3.76 -1.90
C TYR A 243 -9.99 5.20 -1.40
N ILE A 244 -11.25 5.66 -1.34
CA ILE A 244 -11.67 6.85 -0.60
C ILE A 244 -12.47 6.36 0.61
N ILE A 245 -12.13 6.85 1.79
CA ILE A 245 -12.82 6.52 3.05
C ILE A 245 -13.38 7.80 3.64
N PHE A 246 -14.68 7.81 3.96
CA PHE A 246 -15.31 8.91 4.69
C PHE A 246 -15.36 8.62 6.18
N SER A 247 -15.27 9.67 7.00
CA SER A 247 -15.14 9.55 8.46
C SER A 247 -16.42 9.16 9.20
N ALA A 248 -17.59 9.46 8.65
CA ALA A 248 -18.87 9.36 9.34
C ALA A 248 -20.02 9.00 8.39
N LYS A 249 -20.56 9.94 7.59
CA LYS A 249 -21.77 9.73 6.76
C LYS A 249 -21.50 9.88 5.27
N GLY A 250 -20.27 10.22 4.90
CA GLY A 250 -19.87 10.52 3.54
C GLY A 250 -20.14 9.32 2.65
N HIS A 251 -20.69 9.61 1.50
CA HIS A 251 -21.10 8.64 0.51
C HIS A 251 -21.17 9.32 -0.84
N LEU A 252 -21.21 8.49 -1.88
CA LEU A 252 -21.33 8.92 -3.27
C LEU A 252 -22.51 8.15 -3.87
N GLY A 253 -23.48 8.88 -4.41
CA GLY A 253 -24.70 8.31 -4.98
C GLY A 253 -25.69 7.79 -3.93
N ILE A 254 -26.16 6.56 -4.14
CA ILE A 254 -27.14 5.90 -3.27
C ILE A 254 -26.54 5.69 -1.86
N TYR A 255 -27.25 6.11 -0.81
CA TYR A 255 -26.82 5.87 0.57
C TYR A 255 -27.05 4.41 0.98
N LEU A 256 -25.94 3.74 1.31
CA LEU A 256 -25.87 2.28 1.56
C LEU A 256 -25.33 1.95 2.96
N GLY A 257 -25.20 2.97 3.83
CA GLY A 257 -24.69 2.86 5.19
C GLY A 257 -23.22 2.43 5.29
N THR A 258 -22.43 2.68 4.24
CA THR A 258 -21.02 2.33 4.13
C THR A 258 -20.24 3.55 3.64
N HIS A 259 -18.95 3.60 3.99
CA HIS A 259 -18.13 4.81 3.84
C HIS A 259 -16.79 4.54 3.15
N ARG A 260 -16.59 3.33 2.61
CA ARG A 260 -15.35 2.93 1.93
C ARG A 260 -15.64 2.62 0.46
N TYR A 261 -15.04 3.39 -0.43
CA TYR A 261 -15.25 3.30 -1.87
C TYR A 261 -13.95 2.94 -2.58
N GLN A 262 -13.92 1.79 -3.24
CA GLN A 262 -12.86 1.40 -4.16
C GLN A 262 -12.99 2.21 -5.45
N ILE A 263 -11.90 2.81 -5.91
CA ILE A 263 -11.81 3.40 -7.24
C ILE A 263 -11.53 2.27 -8.23
N LEU A 264 -12.47 2.03 -9.15
CA LEU A 264 -12.31 1.02 -10.21
C LEU A 264 -11.62 1.60 -11.44
N SER A 265 -11.95 2.85 -11.76
CA SER A 265 -11.31 3.62 -12.83
C SER A 265 -11.47 5.11 -12.56
N ARG A 266 -10.49 5.90 -13.01
CA ARG A 266 -10.52 7.36 -12.89
C ARG A 266 -9.81 8.03 -14.06
N SER A 267 -10.29 9.22 -14.41
CA SER A 267 -9.65 10.18 -15.30
C SER A 267 -9.70 11.58 -14.66
N GLY A 268 -9.17 12.59 -15.35
CA GLY A 268 -9.31 13.96 -14.91
C GLY A 268 -10.76 14.45 -14.75
N THR A 269 -11.75 13.77 -15.35
CA THR A 269 -13.16 14.24 -15.37
C THR A 269 -14.19 13.18 -14.99
N GLN A 270 -13.82 11.91 -14.86
CA GLN A 270 -14.75 10.82 -14.54
C GLN A 270 -14.15 9.83 -13.55
N MET A 271 -15.01 9.21 -12.74
CA MET A 271 -14.61 8.18 -11.79
C MET A 271 -15.70 7.13 -11.67
N SER A 272 -15.31 5.85 -11.75
CA SER A 272 -16.17 4.71 -11.42
C SER A 272 -15.72 4.16 -10.08
N LEU A 273 -16.64 4.10 -9.13
CA LEU A 273 -16.39 3.59 -7.79
C LEU A 273 -17.28 2.41 -7.46
N ARG A 274 -16.83 1.66 -6.46
CA ARG A 274 -17.51 0.52 -5.89
C ARG A 274 -17.47 0.58 -4.38
N THR A 275 -18.57 0.25 -3.72
CA THR A 275 -18.61 0.07 -2.27
C THR A 275 -19.32 -1.24 -1.92
N ILE A 276 -19.02 -1.79 -0.74
CA ILE A 276 -19.78 -2.91 -0.18
C ILE A 276 -20.81 -2.33 0.76
N GLY A 277 -22.09 -2.43 0.39
CA GLY A 277 -23.20 -1.95 1.21
C GLY A 277 -23.34 -2.74 2.51
N LYS A 278 -24.09 -2.19 3.48
CA LYS A 278 -24.45 -2.93 4.72
C LYS A 278 -25.25 -4.21 4.44
N ASP A 279 -25.81 -4.35 3.25
CA ASP A 279 -26.48 -5.56 2.75
C ASP A 279 -25.50 -6.64 2.27
N GLY A 280 -24.20 -6.34 2.23
CA GLY A 280 -23.14 -7.24 1.76
C GLY A 280 -22.95 -7.25 0.25
N ASN A 281 -23.74 -6.48 -0.52
CA ASN A 281 -23.64 -6.44 -1.98
C ASN A 281 -22.58 -5.43 -2.44
N ALA A 282 -22.03 -5.66 -3.63
CA ALA A 282 -21.25 -4.63 -4.30
C ALA A 282 -22.19 -3.65 -5.00
N TRP A 283 -22.02 -2.37 -4.70
CA TRP A 283 -22.75 -1.27 -5.30
C TRP A 283 -21.80 -0.36 -6.05
N TYR A 284 -22.25 0.13 -7.21
CA TYR A 284 -21.41 0.88 -8.14
C TYR A 284 -21.98 2.28 -8.33
N VAL A 285 -21.09 3.27 -8.45
CA VAL A 285 -21.43 4.64 -8.79
C VAL A 285 -20.44 5.20 -9.80
N LYS A 286 -20.94 5.90 -10.81
CA LYS A 286 -20.13 6.75 -11.70
C LYS A 286 -20.40 8.21 -11.39
N ILE A 287 -19.33 8.96 -11.17
CA ILE A 287 -19.37 10.40 -10.98
C ILE A 287 -18.51 11.09 -12.03
N LYS A 288 -18.82 12.35 -12.31
CA LYS A 288 -18.04 13.22 -13.19
C LYS A 288 -17.77 14.57 -12.52
N ALA A 289 -16.73 15.24 -12.97
CA ALA A 289 -16.49 16.62 -12.57
C ALA A 289 -17.68 17.49 -13.00
N LYS A 290 -18.10 18.40 -12.12
CA LYS A 290 -19.15 19.38 -12.40
C LYS A 290 -18.66 20.52 -13.28
#